data_AF-A0A7C1EZG3-F1
#
_entry.id   AF-A0A7C1EZG3-F1
#
_cell.length_a   1.000
_cell.length_b   1.000
_cell.length_c   1.000
_cell.angle_alpha   90.00
_cell.angle_beta   90.00
_cell.angle_gamma   90.00
#
_symmetry.space_group_name_H-M   'P 1'
#
loop_
_entity.id
_entity.type
_entity.pdbx_description
1 polymer ?
#
loop_
_entity_poly.entity_id
_entity_poly.type
_entity_poly.pdbx_seq_one_letter_code
_entity_poly.pdbx_strand_id
1 'polypeptide(L)'
;MDINVNQIIEYLLPQSDTMLYDILLYFIFFLSLITLFLLPDKNMVPTLLMGATLMSAVVAKLSLAAPGVIFSRGEFGMLAINALMFTFPFITAGVTRRARLTKAPKSTIPAIVAGLFAGVYFFVYWFFIQRPLG
;
A
#
# COMPACT_ATOMS: atom_id res chain seq x y z
N MET A 1 -20.25 -6.83 -14.90
CA MET A 1 -20.07 -7.98 -14.01
C MET A 1 -20.41 -7.47 -12.61
N ASP A 2 -21.47 -7.98 -12.00
CA ASP A 2 -21.94 -7.49 -10.70
C ASP A 2 -21.19 -8.23 -9.59
N ILE A 3 -20.28 -7.52 -8.93
CA ILE A 3 -19.53 -8.07 -7.78
C ILE A 3 -20.41 -7.93 -6.55
N ASN A 4 -20.66 -9.04 -5.86
CA ASN A 4 -21.37 -9.03 -4.58
C ASN A 4 -20.40 -8.66 -3.43
N VAL A 5 -20.89 -7.98 -2.39
CA VAL A 5 -20.12 -7.67 -1.17
C VAL A 5 -19.47 -8.92 -0.56
N ASN A 6 -20.17 -10.06 -0.59
CA ASN A 6 -19.63 -11.32 -0.08
C ASN A 6 -18.40 -11.79 -0.86
N GLN A 7 -18.37 -11.57 -2.18
CA GLN A 7 -17.22 -11.90 -3.02
C GLN A 7 -16.03 -10.98 -2.75
N ILE A 8 -16.29 -9.68 -2.46
CA ILE A 8 -15.23 -8.75 -2.06
C ILE A 8 -14.55 -9.25 -0.79
N ILE A 9 -15.35 -9.67 0.20
CA ILE A 9 -14.83 -10.19 1.48
C ILE A 9 -13.97 -11.44 1.24
N GLU A 10 -14.43 -12.35 0.38
CA GLU A 10 -13.67 -13.55 0.01
C GLU A 10 -12.34 -13.21 -0.68
N TYR A 11 -12.34 -12.24 -1.60
CA TYR A 11 -11.12 -11.75 -2.26
C TYR A 11 -10.16 -11.02 -1.34
N LEU A 12 -10.66 -10.48 -0.22
CA LEU A 12 -9.82 -9.88 0.82
C LEU A 12 -9.15 -10.92 1.71
N LEU A 13 -9.46 -12.21 1.60
CA LEU A 13 -8.77 -13.27 2.32
C LEU A 13 -7.44 -13.65 1.63
N PRO A 14 -6.48 -14.24 2.37
CA PRO A 14 -5.26 -14.75 1.77
C PRO A 14 -5.56 -15.86 0.76
N GLN A 15 -4.97 -15.77 -0.42
CA GLN A 15 -5.08 -16.78 -1.48
C GLN A 15 -3.76 -17.56 -1.61
N SER A 16 -3.86 -18.85 -1.93
CA SER A 16 -2.69 -19.75 -1.96
C SER A 16 -1.72 -19.44 -3.11
N ASP A 17 -2.19 -18.89 -4.22
CA ASP A 17 -1.39 -18.58 -5.41
C ASP A 17 -0.57 -17.29 -5.27
N THR A 18 -1.05 -16.35 -4.45
CA THR A 18 -0.47 -15.01 -4.24
C THR A 18 -0.07 -14.76 -2.79
N MET A 19 0.05 -15.81 -1.99
CA MET A 19 0.27 -15.76 -0.54
C MET A 19 1.43 -14.85 -0.10
N LEU A 20 2.56 -14.86 -0.82
CA LEU A 20 3.68 -13.96 -0.54
C LEU A 20 3.28 -12.48 -0.68
N TYR A 21 2.59 -12.14 -1.76
CA TYR A 21 2.14 -10.78 -2.06
C TYR A 21 1.05 -10.35 -1.06
N ASP A 22 0.15 -11.25 -0.70
CA ASP A 22 -0.89 -11.01 0.29
C ASP A 22 -0.30 -10.65 1.64
N ILE A 23 0.67 -11.44 2.13
CA ILE A 23 1.35 -11.18 3.40
C ILE A 23 1.99 -9.80 3.38
N LEU A 24 2.73 -9.46 2.32
CA LEU A 24 3.36 -8.14 2.18
C LEU A 24 2.33 -7.02 2.17
N LEU A 25 1.22 -7.17 1.43
CA LEU A 25 0.15 -6.18 1.38
C LEU A 25 -0.52 -5.97 2.74
N TYR A 26 -0.73 -7.02 3.53
CA TYR A 26 -1.24 -6.87 4.90
C TYR A 26 -0.24 -6.13 5.79
N PHE A 27 1.06 -6.45 5.71
CA PHE A 27 2.08 -5.70 6.45
C PHE A 27 2.05 -4.21 6.11
N ILE A 28 2.01 -3.87 4.82
CA ILE A 28 1.93 -2.48 4.36
C ILE A 28 0.65 -1.82 4.87
N PHE A 29 -0.49 -2.51 4.78
CA PHE A 29 -1.79 -2.02 5.24
C PHE A 29 -1.77 -1.71 6.74
N PHE A 30 -1.38 -2.67 7.58
CA PHE A 30 -1.39 -2.47 9.04
C PHE A 30 -0.37 -1.42 9.49
N LEU A 31 0.83 -1.39 8.91
CA LEU A 31 1.81 -0.34 9.23
C LEU A 31 1.33 1.04 8.78
N SER A 32 0.65 1.12 7.64
CA SER A 32 0.05 2.38 7.16
C SER A 32 -1.09 2.84 8.05
N LEU A 33 -1.90 1.91 8.54
CA LEU A 33 -2.99 2.18 9.47
C LEU A 33 -2.47 2.66 10.83
N ILE A 34 -1.45 1.98 11.37
CA ILE A 34 -0.74 2.42 12.59
C ILE A 34 -0.16 3.81 12.39
N THR A 35 0.48 4.07 11.25
CA THR A 35 1.02 5.39 10.93
C THR A 35 -0.07 6.46 10.94
N LEU A 36 -1.21 6.18 10.32
CA LEU A 36 -2.36 7.08 10.26
C LEU A 36 -2.86 7.47 11.66
N PHE A 37 -2.99 6.50 12.57
CA PHE A 37 -3.41 6.75 13.96
C PHE A 37 -2.36 7.50 14.79
N LEU A 38 -1.08 7.43 14.41
CA LEU A 38 0.00 8.13 15.10
C LEU A 38 0.31 9.51 14.51
N LEU A 39 -0.34 9.88 13.40
CA LEU A 39 -0.17 11.20 12.81
C LEU A 39 -0.76 12.27 13.75
N PRO A 40 -0.10 13.44 13.89
CA PRO A 40 -0.66 14.54 14.65
C PRO A 40 -1.95 15.05 14.01
N ASP A 41 -2.96 15.30 14.84
CA ASP A 41 -4.16 16.02 14.41
C ASP A 41 -3.75 17.36 13.78
N LYS A 42 -4.34 17.68 12.62
CA LYS A 42 -4.10 18.87 11.76
C LYS A 42 -3.08 18.70 10.61
N ASN A 43 -2.41 17.56 10.47
CA ASN A 43 -1.54 17.30 9.31
C ASN A 43 -2.29 16.65 8.14
N MET A 44 -3.08 17.44 7.41
CA MET A 44 -3.92 16.94 6.31
C MET A 44 -3.12 16.21 5.23
N VAL A 45 -1.96 16.73 4.82
CA VAL A 45 -1.17 16.14 3.73
C VAL A 45 -0.65 14.73 4.09
N PRO A 46 0.08 14.51 5.20
CA PRO A 46 0.44 13.17 5.66
C PRO A 46 -0.74 12.21 5.79
N THR A 47 -1.88 12.69 6.30
CA THR A 47 -3.09 11.87 6.46
C THR A 47 -3.62 11.41 5.10
N LEU A 48 -3.67 12.29 4.10
CA LEU A 48 -4.11 11.94 2.75
C LEU A 48 -3.13 10.98 2.06
N LEU A 49 -1.82 11.16 2.22
CA LEU A 49 -0.81 10.26 1.65
C LEU A 49 -0.91 8.84 2.24
N MET A 50 -1.09 8.73 3.57
CA MET A 50 -1.28 7.44 4.21
C MET A 50 -2.64 6.82 3.90
N GLY A 51 -3.69 7.63 3.81
CA GLY A 51 -5.01 7.18 3.35
C GLY A 51 -4.98 6.64 1.91
N ALA A 52 -4.28 7.32 1.01
CA ALA A 52 -4.05 6.85 -0.35
C ALA A 52 -3.20 5.58 -0.40
N THR A 53 -2.21 5.43 0.50
CA THR A 53 -1.43 4.19 0.64
C THR A 53 -2.32 3.02 1.07
N LEU A 54 -3.20 3.23 2.05
CA LEU A 54 -4.17 2.21 2.49
C LEU A 54 -5.10 1.80 1.35
N MET A 55 -5.66 2.78 0.64
CA MET A 55 -6.53 2.51 -0.51
C MET A 55 -5.78 1.75 -1.61
N SER A 56 -4.53 2.14 -1.88
CA SER A 56 -3.66 1.47 -2.86
C SER A 56 -3.41 0.00 -2.50
N ALA A 57 -3.19 -0.30 -1.21
CA ALA A 57 -3.00 -1.67 -0.73
C ALA A 57 -4.26 -2.53 -0.91
N VAL A 58 -5.44 -1.97 -0.60
CA VAL A 58 -6.72 -2.66 -0.81
C VAL A 58 -6.98 -2.90 -2.30
N VAL A 59 -6.76 -1.89 -3.15
CA VAL A 59 -6.93 -2.02 -4.60
C VAL A 59 -5.94 -3.02 -5.19
N ALA A 60 -4.68 -3.01 -4.75
CA ALA A 60 -3.68 -3.99 -5.18
C ALA A 60 -4.11 -5.41 -4.79
N LYS A 61 -4.57 -5.63 -3.55
CA LYS A 61 -5.05 -6.95 -3.09
C LYS A 61 -6.24 -7.43 -3.92
N LEU A 62 -7.24 -6.58 -4.13
CA LEU A 62 -8.41 -6.93 -4.92
C LEU A 62 -8.07 -7.20 -6.39
N SER A 63 -7.14 -6.44 -6.97
CA SER A 63 -6.65 -6.66 -8.35
C SER A 63 -5.96 -8.01 -8.51
N LEU A 64 -5.24 -8.48 -7.47
CA LEU A 64 -4.60 -9.79 -7.49
C LEU A 64 -5.59 -10.94 -7.36
N ALA A 65 -6.58 -10.76 -6.46
CA ALA A 65 -7.58 -11.75 -6.13
C ALA A 65 -8.67 -11.91 -7.21
N ALA A 66 -8.96 -10.84 -7.95
CA ALA A 66 -9.94 -10.81 -9.03
C ALA A 66 -9.33 -10.20 -10.32
N PRO A 67 -8.48 -10.96 -11.04
CA PRO A 67 -7.85 -10.47 -12.26
C PRO A 67 -8.88 -10.01 -13.31
N GLY A 68 -8.66 -8.84 -13.90
CA GLY A 68 -9.54 -8.26 -14.94
C GLY A 68 -10.75 -7.49 -14.42
N VAL A 69 -10.91 -7.37 -13.11
CA VAL A 69 -12.01 -6.61 -12.49
C VAL A 69 -11.63 -5.16 -12.19
N ILE A 70 -10.41 -4.93 -11.70
CA ILE A 70 -9.89 -3.58 -11.40
C ILE A 70 -8.71 -3.24 -12.30
N PHE A 71 -7.56 -3.87 -12.05
CA PHE A 71 -6.39 -3.82 -12.92
C PHE A 71 -5.88 -5.22 -13.19
N SER A 72 -5.47 -5.49 -14.42
CA SER A 72 -4.75 -6.71 -14.75
C SER A 72 -3.31 -6.64 -14.27
N ARG A 73 -2.68 -7.80 -14.01
CA ARG A 73 -1.37 -7.89 -13.34
C ARG A 73 -0.24 -7.11 -14.04
N GLY A 74 -0.30 -6.96 -15.36
CA GLY A 74 0.69 -6.23 -16.18
C GLY A 74 0.33 -4.77 -16.52
N GLU A 75 -0.88 -4.30 -16.18
CA GLU A 75 -1.35 -2.99 -16.62
C GLU A 75 -0.63 -1.82 -15.93
N PHE A 76 -0.46 -0.72 -16.65
CA PHE A 76 0.14 0.51 -16.13
C PHE A 76 -0.51 1.01 -14.84
N GLY A 77 -1.84 0.83 -14.68
CA GLY A 77 -2.54 1.18 -13.45
C GLY A 77 -2.01 0.46 -12.21
N MET A 78 -1.68 -0.83 -12.34
CA MET A 78 -1.07 -1.61 -11.26
C MET A 78 0.33 -1.10 -10.91
N LEU A 79 1.11 -0.70 -11.92
CA LEU A 79 2.44 -0.11 -11.70
C LEU A 79 2.35 1.19 -10.91
N ALA A 80 1.42 2.07 -11.31
CA ALA A 80 1.19 3.35 -10.65
C ALA A 80 0.79 3.14 -9.18
N ILE A 81 -0.17 2.26 -8.90
CA ILE A 81 -0.61 1.96 -7.53
C ILE A 81 0.55 1.45 -6.67
N ASN A 82 1.33 0.49 -7.17
CA ASN A 82 2.45 -0.06 -6.42
C ASN A 82 3.55 1.00 -6.17
N ALA A 83 3.79 1.89 -7.14
CA ALA A 83 4.75 2.99 -6.98
C ALA A 83 4.27 4.05 -5.96
N LEU A 84 2.97 4.38 -5.95
CA LEU A 84 2.39 5.29 -4.94
C LEU A 84 2.50 4.68 -3.54
N MET A 85 2.15 3.40 -3.41
CA MET A 85 2.24 2.67 -2.15
C MET A 85 3.68 2.62 -1.61
N PHE A 86 4.68 2.54 -2.49
CA PHE A 86 6.09 2.64 -2.12
C PHE A 86 6.51 4.06 -1.69
N THR A 87 6.15 5.07 -2.47
CA THR A 87 6.67 6.44 -2.30
C THR A 87 5.98 7.24 -1.19
N PHE A 88 4.66 7.09 -1.03
CA PHE A 88 3.87 7.90 -0.11
C PHE A 88 4.22 7.74 1.37
N PRO A 89 4.56 6.55 1.88
CA PRO A 89 5.04 6.41 3.25
C PRO A 89 6.35 7.18 3.52
N PHE A 90 7.28 7.21 2.55
CA PHE A 90 8.53 7.97 2.70
C PHE A 90 8.30 9.47 2.67
N ILE A 91 7.43 9.96 1.78
CA ILE A 91 7.04 11.37 1.75
C ILE A 91 6.39 11.75 3.09
N THR A 92 5.49 10.91 3.60
CA THR A 92 4.85 11.11 4.91
C THR A 92 5.90 11.17 6.03
N ALA A 93 6.87 10.26 6.06
CA ALA A 93 7.97 10.28 7.03
C ALA A 93 8.78 11.59 6.94
N GLY A 94 9.09 12.06 5.73
CA GLY A 94 9.82 13.31 5.50
C GLY A 94 9.05 14.56 5.96
N VAL A 95 7.78 14.67 5.56
CA VAL A 95 6.90 15.81 5.92
C VAL A 95 6.68 15.87 7.43
N THR A 96 6.39 14.73 8.06
CA THR A 96 6.15 14.67 9.50
C THR A 96 7.40 14.99 10.30
N ARG A 97 8.58 14.54 9.87
CA ARG A 97 9.86 14.87 10.52
C ARG A 97 10.18 16.37 10.44
N ARG A 98 9.91 17.02 9.30
CA ARG A 98 10.14 18.47 9.12
C ARG A 98 9.25 19.33 10.02
N ALA A 99 8.03 18.89 10.29
CA ALA A 99 7.08 19.62 11.14
C ALA A 99 7.48 19.69 12.63
N ARG A 100 8.41 18.84 13.09
CA ARG A 100 8.94 18.88 14.46
C ARG A 100 10.47 18.79 14.46
N LEU A 101 11.13 19.96 14.40
CA LEU A 101 12.59 20.09 14.45
C LEU A 101 13.23 19.54 15.74
N THR A 102 12.47 19.41 16.84
CA THR A 102 13.01 19.08 18.17
C THR A 102 12.75 17.64 18.62
N LYS A 103 11.74 16.94 18.09
CA LYS A 103 11.47 15.51 18.39
C LYS A 103 10.82 14.82 17.19
N ALA A 104 11.38 13.68 16.78
CA ALA A 104 10.79 12.85 15.73
C ALA A 104 9.36 12.45 16.13
N PRO A 105 8.35 12.66 15.27
CA PRO A 105 6.99 12.19 15.52
C PRO A 105 6.94 10.67 15.62
N LYS A 106 6.04 10.16 16.47
CA LYS A 106 5.86 8.71 16.67
C LYS A 106 5.47 7.98 15.38
N SER A 107 4.86 8.68 14.42
CA SER A 107 4.48 8.15 13.10
C SER A 107 5.65 7.96 12.14
N THR A 108 6.83 8.57 12.37
CA THR A 108 7.92 8.53 11.39
C THR A 108 8.49 7.12 11.20
N ILE A 109 8.71 6.38 12.29
CA ILE A 109 9.25 5.01 12.23
C ILE A 109 8.30 4.07 11.47
N PRO A 110 7.02 3.93 11.84
CA PRO A 110 6.12 3.03 11.13
C PRO A 110 5.93 3.44 9.66
N ALA A 111 5.98 4.73 9.33
CA ALA A 111 5.93 5.20 7.93
C ALA A 111 7.15 4.74 7.12
N ILE A 112 8.35 4.81 7.69
CA ILE A 112 9.58 4.33 7.03
C ILE A 112 9.52 2.82 6.84
N VAL A 113 9.11 2.08 7.87
CA VAL A 113 9.00 0.61 7.80
C VAL A 113 7.93 0.21 6.77
N ALA A 114 6.79 0.89 6.74
CA ALA A 114 5.76 0.70 5.70
C ALA A 114 6.34 0.92 4.29
N GLY A 115 7.10 2.01 4.09
CA GLY A 115 7.75 2.31 2.82
C GLY A 115 8.77 1.24 2.41
N LEU A 116 9.54 0.69 3.35
CA LEU A 116 10.50 -0.39 3.05
C LEU A 116 9.79 -1.67 2.60
N PHE A 117 8.75 -2.12 3.31
CA PHE A 117 7.96 -3.28 2.90
C PHE A 117 7.24 -3.04 1.58
N ALA A 118 6.69 -1.83 1.36
CA ALA A 118 6.08 -1.44 0.11
C ALA A 118 7.10 -1.39 -1.05
N GLY A 119 8.34 -1.02 -0.78
CA GLY A 119 9.43 -1.08 -1.75
C GLY A 119 9.79 -2.51 -2.12
N VAL A 120 9.97 -3.39 -1.13
CA VAL A 120 10.20 -4.82 -1.37
C VAL A 120 9.06 -5.41 -2.21
N TYR A 121 7.82 -5.15 -1.82
CA TYR A 121 6.65 -5.56 -2.59
C TYR A 121 6.68 -5.01 -4.03
N PHE A 122 6.90 -3.70 -4.21
CA PHE A 122 6.94 -3.05 -5.53
C PHE A 122 7.99 -3.70 -6.43
N PHE A 123 9.23 -3.86 -5.95
CA PHE A 123 10.31 -4.40 -6.78
C PHE A 123 10.13 -5.90 -7.07
N VAL A 124 9.68 -6.69 -6.09
CA VAL A 124 9.41 -8.13 -6.29
C VAL A 124 8.26 -8.32 -7.27
N TYR A 125 7.16 -7.58 -7.10
CA TYR A 125 6.01 -7.63 -8.00
C TYR A 125 6.38 -7.16 -9.41
N TRP A 126 7.08 -6.04 -9.50
CA TRP A 126 7.51 -5.48 -10.77
C TRP A 126 8.42 -6.44 -11.54
N PHE A 127 9.42 -7.01 -10.87
CA PHE A 127 10.42 -7.86 -11.51
C PHE A 127 9.85 -9.22 -11.97
N PHE A 128 9.05 -9.88 -11.11
CA PHE A 128 8.58 -11.24 -11.38
C PHE A 128 7.21 -11.31 -12.07
N ILE A 129 6.35 -10.31 -11.91
CA ILE A 129 4.99 -10.34 -12.44
C ILE A 129 4.80 -9.30 -13.54
N GLN A 130 5.11 -8.03 -13.27
CA GLN A 130 4.73 -6.95 -14.18
C GLN A 130 5.63 -6.85 -15.42
N ARG A 131 6.95 -6.92 -15.26
CA ARG A 131 7.92 -6.83 -16.36
C ARG A 131 7.80 -7.98 -17.37
N PRO A 132 7.53 -9.24 -16.98
CA PRO A 132 7.36 -10.31 -17.96
C PRO A 132 6.04 -10.27 -18.73
N LEU A 133 5.02 -9.58 -18.19
CA LEU A 133 3.66 -9.52 -18.77
C LEU A 133 3.39 -8.26 -19.60
N GLY A 134 4.18 -7.20 -19.42
CA GLY A 134 4.11 -5.94 -20.17
C GLY A 134 5.16 -5.88 -21.28
#